data_AF-A0A7V2HYX2-F1
#
_entry.id   AF-A0A7V2HYX2-F1
#
_cell.length_a   1.000
_cell.length_b   1.000
_cell.length_c   1.000
_cell.angle_alpha   90.00
_cell.angle_beta   90.00
_cell.angle_gamma   90.00
#
_symmetry.space_group_name_H-M   'P 1'
#
loop_
_entity.id
_entity.type
_entity.pdbx_description
1 polymer ?
#
loop_
_entity_poly.entity_id
_entity_poly.type
_entity_poly.pdbx_seq_one_letter_code
_entity_poly.pdbx_strand_id
1 'polypeptide(L)'
;MILRVFKLILTGIFILTIWQFEVFPTQDGPSHIMNAYILSHYDEFKNFFELNNLLLVPNLIYYGFMFLMTKIFHPFLADKIFLTIYILLMVFSFEFLISTINKNNDFLSLFIFPFIFNYNFAKGFYNFIFSVPILFLLIAFYLRNYNKLILLIMSLLLYFSHPTSFLIFFIFVLIYNLLYIKEKKFKVIYDLIFLGPVVFLLVLFLNENK
;
A
#
# COMPACT_ATOMS: atom_id res chain seq x y z
N MET A 1 23.80 2.96 16.38
CA MET A 1 24.57 2.42 15.24
C MET A 1 24.25 0.94 14.99
N ILE A 2 24.42 0.06 15.99
CA ILE A 2 24.18 -1.39 15.88
C ILE A 2 22.78 -1.73 15.34
N LEU A 3 21.71 -1.16 15.93
CA LEU A 3 20.33 -1.40 15.50
C LEU A 3 20.08 -1.09 14.01
N ARG A 4 20.66 0.00 13.51
CA ARG A 4 20.51 0.41 12.11
C ARG A 4 21.20 -0.58 11.17
N VAL A 5 22.42 -1.01 11.51
CA VAL A 5 23.17 -2.00 10.73
C VAL A 5 22.42 -3.33 10.71
N PHE A 6 21.94 -3.79 11.86
CA PHE A 6 21.18 -5.04 11.96
C PHE A 6 19.92 -5.03 11.09
N LYS A 7 19.14 -3.95 11.14
CA LYS A 7 17.96 -3.76 10.30
C LYS A 7 18.32 -3.74 8.80
N LEU A 8 19.40 -3.06 8.40
CA LEU A 8 19.85 -3.05 7.01
C LEU A 8 20.25 -4.46 6.52
N ILE A 9 20.93 -5.24 7.37
CA ILE A 9 21.27 -6.64 7.06
C ILE A 9 19.99 -7.46 6.85
N LEU A 10 19.02 -7.35 7.77
CA LEU A 10 17.74 -8.06 7.64
C LEU A 10 16.99 -7.63 6.36
N THR A 11 16.88 -6.33 6.08
CA THR A 11 16.29 -5.84 4.83
C THR A 11 17.00 -6.43 3.61
N GLY A 12 18.33 -6.48 3.62
CA GLY A 12 19.14 -7.10 2.58
C GLY A 12 18.82 -8.59 2.40
N ILE A 13 18.68 -9.36 3.47
CA ILE A 13 18.32 -10.79 3.42
C ILE A 13 16.95 -10.99 2.77
N PHE A 14 15.94 -10.20 3.16
CA PHE A 14 14.59 -10.30 2.58
C PHE A 14 14.59 -9.92 1.10
N ILE A 15 15.31 -8.87 0.71
CA ILE A 15 15.46 -8.51 -0.70
C ILE A 15 16.16 -9.64 -1.44
N LEU A 16 17.32 -10.12 -0.97
CA LEU A 16 18.06 -11.21 -1.61
C LEU A 16 17.19 -12.46 -1.83
N THR A 17 16.28 -12.78 -0.90
CA THR A 17 15.33 -13.87 -1.04
C THR A 17 14.43 -13.71 -2.28
N ILE A 18 13.99 -12.48 -2.61
CA ILE A 18 13.23 -12.22 -3.84
C ILE A 18 14.07 -12.47 -5.09
N TRP A 19 15.32 -12.01 -5.08
CA TRP A 19 16.19 -12.00 -6.25
C TRP A 19 16.86 -13.35 -6.55
N GLN A 20 16.76 -14.32 -5.64
CA GLN A 20 17.18 -15.70 -5.88
C GLN A 20 16.36 -16.42 -6.94
N PHE A 21 15.14 -15.93 -7.24
CA PHE A 21 14.24 -16.54 -8.19
C PHE A 21 14.11 -15.72 -9.48
N GLU A 22 13.94 -16.40 -10.60
CA GLU A 22 13.61 -15.73 -11.87
C GLU A 22 12.24 -15.04 -11.77
N VAL A 23 11.24 -15.81 -11.31
CA VAL A 23 9.91 -15.36 -10.91
C VAL A 23 9.69 -15.78 -9.47
N PHE A 24 9.36 -14.83 -8.60
CA PHE A 24 9.14 -15.14 -7.19
C PHE A 24 7.88 -16.00 -7.02
N PRO A 25 7.92 -17.13 -6.30
CA PRO A 25 6.86 -18.14 -6.32
C PRO A 25 5.68 -17.79 -5.40
N THR A 26 4.91 -16.75 -5.75
CA THR A 26 3.59 -16.51 -5.13
C THR A 26 2.47 -17.20 -5.89
N GLN A 27 1.35 -17.46 -5.22
CA GLN A 27 0.21 -18.17 -5.81
C GLN A 27 -0.39 -17.41 -7.01
N ASP A 28 -0.76 -16.15 -6.83
CA ASP A 28 -1.42 -15.35 -7.87
C ASP A 28 -0.45 -14.44 -8.66
N GLY A 29 0.82 -14.37 -8.27
CA GLY A 29 1.84 -13.52 -8.91
C GLY A 29 1.96 -13.71 -10.42
N PRO A 30 2.08 -14.94 -10.94
CA PRO A 30 2.12 -15.19 -12.39
C PRO A 30 0.90 -14.64 -13.12
N SER A 31 -0.29 -14.78 -12.55
CA SER A 31 -1.53 -14.23 -13.10
C SER A 31 -1.52 -12.70 -13.12
N HIS A 32 -1.00 -12.06 -12.08
CA HIS A 32 -0.85 -10.61 -12.01
C HIS A 32 0.11 -10.07 -13.08
N ILE A 33 1.24 -10.75 -13.30
CA ILE A 33 2.21 -10.40 -14.34
C ILE A 33 1.57 -10.52 -15.74
N MET A 34 0.84 -11.62 -15.99
CA MET A 34 0.12 -11.82 -17.26
C MET A 34 -0.93 -10.72 -17.50
N ASN A 35 -1.76 -10.42 -16.51
CA ASN A 35 -2.78 -9.39 -16.62
C ASN A 35 -2.18 -8.00 -16.87
N ALA A 36 -1.06 -7.68 -16.20
CA ALA A 36 -0.35 -6.43 -16.44
C ALA A 36 0.25 -6.38 -17.86
N TYR A 37 0.76 -7.49 -18.37
CA TYR A 37 1.26 -7.59 -19.74
C TYR A 37 0.15 -7.34 -20.76
N ILE A 38 -1.00 -8.00 -20.60
CA ILE A 38 -2.20 -7.79 -21.43
C ILE A 38 -2.64 -6.34 -21.38
N LEU A 39 -2.70 -5.72 -20.20
CA LEU A 39 -3.05 -4.31 -20.04
C LEU A 39 -2.08 -3.38 -20.80
N SER A 40 -0.77 -3.69 -20.78
CA SER A 40 0.23 -2.90 -21.51
C SER A 40 0.20 -3.09 -23.05
N HIS A 41 -0.39 -4.18 -23.53
CA HIS A 41 -0.53 -4.52 -24.95
C HIS A 41 -2.01 -4.63 -25.36
N TYR A 42 -2.89 -3.87 -24.71
CA TYR A 42 -4.34 -4.10 -24.80
C TYR A 42 -4.86 -4.10 -26.25
N ASP A 43 -4.29 -3.29 -27.14
CA ASP A 43 -4.69 -3.25 -28.55
C ASP A 43 -4.56 -4.60 -29.28
N GLU A 44 -3.58 -5.43 -28.89
CA GLU A 44 -3.36 -6.77 -29.42
C GLU A 44 -4.38 -7.78 -28.86
N PHE A 45 -4.89 -7.51 -27.67
CA PHE A 45 -5.73 -8.42 -26.88
C PHE A 45 -7.20 -7.99 -26.79
N LYS A 46 -7.58 -6.85 -27.37
CA LYS A 46 -8.92 -6.24 -27.27
C LYS A 46 -10.07 -7.11 -27.79
N ASN A 47 -9.77 -8.11 -28.62
CA ASN A 47 -10.77 -9.06 -29.11
C ASN A 47 -11.07 -10.18 -28.10
N PHE A 48 -10.25 -10.31 -27.06
CA PHE A 48 -10.34 -11.36 -26.04
C PHE A 48 -10.66 -10.81 -24.65
N PHE A 49 -10.36 -9.53 -24.40
CA PHE A 49 -10.53 -8.91 -23.08
C PHE A 49 -11.23 -7.56 -23.21
N GLU A 50 -12.03 -7.24 -22.20
CA GLU A 50 -12.65 -5.93 -22.02
C GLU A 50 -12.00 -5.20 -20.84
N LEU A 51 -11.85 -3.89 -20.95
CA LEU A 51 -11.39 -3.06 -19.84
C LEU A 51 -12.55 -2.75 -18.90
N ASN A 52 -12.38 -3.15 -17.64
CA ASN A 52 -13.23 -2.66 -16.56
C ASN A 52 -13.08 -1.15 -16.36
N ASN A 53 -14.07 -0.52 -15.73
CA ASN A 53 -14.02 0.91 -15.41
C ASN A 53 -12.87 1.21 -14.41
N LEU A 54 -11.69 1.53 -14.94
CA LEU A 54 -10.46 1.75 -14.18
C LEU A 54 -10.58 2.89 -13.18
N LEU A 55 -11.55 3.81 -13.32
CA LEU A 55 -11.71 4.91 -12.37
C LEU A 55 -12.27 4.45 -11.02
N LEU A 56 -12.89 3.27 -10.95
CA LEU A 56 -13.62 2.81 -9.78
C LEU A 56 -12.99 1.59 -9.11
N VAL A 57 -12.10 0.86 -9.79
CA VAL A 57 -11.45 -0.33 -9.25
C VAL A 57 -10.35 0.06 -8.24
N PRO A 58 -10.43 -0.32 -6.96
CA PRO A 58 -9.49 0.11 -5.91
C PRO A 58 -8.20 -0.73 -5.82
N ASN A 59 -7.93 -1.63 -6.78
CA ASN A 59 -6.79 -2.55 -6.78
C ASN A 59 -5.85 -2.29 -7.97
N LEU A 60 -5.50 -1.02 -8.18
CA LEU A 60 -4.78 -0.59 -9.38
C LEU A 60 -3.29 -0.38 -9.17
N ILE A 61 -2.81 -0.26 -7.94
CA ILE A 61 -1.43 0.18 -7.71
C ILE A 61 -0.40 -0.75 -8.35
N TYR A 62 -0.61 -2.07 -8.25
CA TYR A 62 0.25 -3.04 -8.90
C TYR A 62 0.17 -2.93 -10.43
N TYR A 63 -1.03 -2.89 -11.00
CA TYR A 63 -1.22 -2.85 -12.46
C TYR A 63 -0.72 -1.55 -13.07
N GLY A 64 -0.94 -0.41 -12.42
CA GLY A 64 -0.41 0.88 -12.84
C GLY A 64 1.11 0.93 -12.77
N PHE A 65 1.70 0.37 -11.70
CA PHE A 65 3.15 0.22 -11.61
C PHE A 65 3.70 -0.65 -12.74
N MET A 66 3.13 -1.83 -12.95
CA MET A 66 3.58 -2.75 -13.98
C MET A 66 3.40 -2.16 -15.37
N PHE A 67 2.28 -1.51 -15.67
CA PHE A 67 2.04 -0.82 -16.96
C PHE A 67 3.13 0.21 -17.30
N LEU A 68 3.68 0.90 -16.30
CA LEU A 68 4.78 1.83 -16.51
C LEU A 68 6.13 1.13 -16.61
N MET A 69 6.39 0.15 -15.75
CA MET A 69 7.69 -0.52 -15.68
C MET A 69 7.94 -1.49 -16.83
N THR A 70 6.90 -2.15 -17.36
CA THR A 70 7.05 -3.08 -18.50
C THR A 70 7.39 -2.37 -19.82
N LYS A 71 7.27 -1.04 -19.87
CA LYS A 71 7.77 -0.23 -20.99
C LYS A 71 9.30 -0.15 -21.05
N ILE A 72 9.97 -0.44 -19.94
CA ILE A 72 11.43 -0.28 -19.77
C ILE A 72 12.10 -1.62 -19.43
N PHE A 73 11.44 -2.42 -18.60
CA PHE A 73 11.97 -3.66 -18.06
C PHE A 73 11.17 -4.88 -18.52
N HIS A 74 11.82 -6.05 -18.54
CA HIS A 74 11.11 -7.32 -18.65
C HIS A 74 10.09 -7.47 -17.50
N PRO A 75 8.88 -8.03 -17.72
CA PRO A 75 7.85 -8.12 -16.69
C PRO A 75 8.30 -8.78 -15.38
N PHE A 76 9.12 -9.83 -15.45
CA PHE A 76 9.65 -10.50 -14.25
C PHE A 76 10.62 -9.61 -13.45
N LEU A 77 11.36 -8.73 -14.12
CA LEU A 77 12.21 -7.76 -13.46
C LEU A 77 11.38 -6.65 -12.82
N ALA A 78 10.35 -6.15 -13.51
CA ALA A 78 9.41 -5.18 -12.97
C ALA A 78 8.73 -5.71 -11.69
N ASP A 79 8.28 -6.96 -11.68
CA ASP A 79 7.67 -7.59 -10.50
C ASP A 79 8.66 -7.66 -9.31
N LYS A 80 9.91 -8.08 -9.55
CA LYS A 80 10.95 -8.08 -8.51
C LYS A 80 11.26 -6.69 -7.97
N ILE A 81 11.25 -5.66 -8.82
CA ILE A 81 11.40 -4.26 -8.38
C ILE A 81 10.21 -3.87 -7.50
N PHE A 82 8.97 -4.22 -7.89
CA PHE A 82 7.78 -3.95 -7.08
C PHE A 82 7.89 -4.57 -5.68
N LEU A 83 8.24 -5.86 -5.60
CA LEU A 83 8.40 -6.58 -4.33
C LEU A 83 9.55 -5.99 -3.49
N THR A 84 10.61 -5.51 -4.13
CA THR A 84 11.72 -4.82 -3.45
C THR A 84 11.25 -3.48 -2.85
N ILE A 85 10.50 -2.69 -3.62
CA ILE A 85 9.92 -1.43 -3.14
C ILE A 85 8.98 -1.70 -1.97
N TYR A 86 8.14 -2.74 -2.06
CA TYR A 86 7.28 -3.18 -0.96
C TYR A 86 8.10 -3.43 0.33
N ILE A 87 9.17 -4.23 0.27
CA ILE A 87 10.01 -4.55 1.44
C ILE A 87 10.60 -3.27 2.05
N LEU A 88 11.18 -2.40 1.21
CA LEU A 88 11.78 -1.14 1.66
C LEU A 88 10.74 -0.23 2.32
N LEU A 89 9.57 -0.09 1.69
CA LEU A 89 8.49 0.75 2.19
C LEU A 89 7.89 0.17 3.48
N MET A 90 7.78 -1.16 3.61
CA MET A 90 7.33 -1.86 4.82
C MET A 90 8.22 -1.54 6.01
N VAL A 91 9.53 -1.68 5.86
CA VAL A 91 10.51 -1.40 6.92
C VAL A 91 10.51 0.10 7.27
N PHE A 92 10.58 0.97 6.26
CA PHE A 92 10.63 2.42 6.47
C PHE A 92 9.35 2.96 7.12
N SER A 93 8.18 2.58 6.60
CA SER A 93 6.89 3.08 7.09
C SER A 93 6.62 2.68 8.53
N PHE A 94 6.94 1.44 8.90
CA PHE A 94 6.75 0.96 10.26
C PHE A 94 7.70 1.63 11.24
N GLU A 95 8.98 1.78 10.90
CA GLU A 95 9.92 2.57 11.71
C GLU A 95 9.46 4.02 11.87
N PHE A 96 9.01 4.64 10.78
CA PHE A 96 8.50 6.00 10.81
C PHE A 96 7.27 6.13 11.72
N LEU A 97 6.38 5.14 11.71
CA LEU A 97 5.23 5.08 12.62
C LEU A 97 5.66 4.90 14.08
N ILE A 98 6.56 3.96 14.38
CA ILE A 98 7.07 3.74 15.75
C ILE A 98 7.73 5.01 16.29
N SER A 99 8.62 5.64 15.52
CA SER A 99 9.28 6.88 15.93
C SER A 99 8.32 8.08 16.07
N THR A 100 7.17 8.04 15.39
CA THR A 100 6.09 9.03 15.55
C THR A 100 5.39 8.88 16.89
N ILE A 101 5.16 7.63 17.32
CA ILE A 101 4.48 7.32 18.58
C ILE A 101 5.44 7.52 19.76
N ASN A 102 6.64 6.93 19.69
CA ASN A 102 7.66 7.07 20.72
C ASN A 102 9.06 6.79 20.16
N LYS A 103 9.88 7.85 20.06
CA LYS A 103 11.27 7.79 19.57
C LYS A 103 12.21 6.95 20.45
N ASN A 104 11.89 6.73 21.72
CA ASN A 104 12.75 5.95 22.60
C ASN A 104 12.64 4.44 22.36
N ASN A 105 11.64 4.00 21.58
CA ASN A 105 11.32 2.59 21.35
C ASN A 105 11.64 2.13 19.91
N ASP A 106 12.62 2.76 19.25
CA ASP A 106 12.99 2.45 17.86
C ASP A 106 13.32 0.97 17.62
N PHE A 107 13.78 0.23 18.64
CA PHE A 107 14.04 -1.22 18.54
C PHE A 107 12.78 -2.02 18.18
N LEU A 108 11.58 -1.52 18.53
CA LEU A 108 10.31 -2.17 18.19
C LEU A 108 10.08 -2.22 16.67
N SER A 109 10.73 -1.36 15.90
CA SER A 109 10.65 -1.39 14.43
C SER A 109 11.14 -2.72 13.84
N LEU A 110 11.98 -3.47 14.55
CA LEU A 110 12.44 -4.80 14.12
C LEU A 110 11.33 -5.85 14.07
N PHE A 111 10.23 -5.65 14.79
CA PHE A 111 9.11 -6.59 14.77
C PHE A 111 8.39 -6.64 13.42
N ILE A 112 8.74 -5.77 12.46
CA ILE A 112 8.13 -5.81 11.13
C ILE A 112 8.57 -7.02 10.29
N PHE A 113 9.79 -7.52 10.48
CA PHE A 113 10.37 -8.52 9.57
C PHE A 113 9.54 -9.82 9.45
N PRO A 114 9.01 -10.40 10.55
CA PRO A 114 8.11 -11.56 10.46
C PRO A 114 6.82 -11.31 9.66
N PHE A 115 6.41 -10.05 9.46
CA PHE A 115 5.19 -9.70 8.75
C PHE A 115 5.41 -9.37 7.27
N ILE A 116 6.65 -9.37 6.77
CA ILE A 116 6.95 -9.07 5.36
C ILE A 116 6.48 -10.23 4.47
N PHE A 117 6.96 -11.45 4.69
CA PHE A 117 6.54 -12.64 3.94
C PHE A 117 5.39 -13.37 4.64
N ASN A 118 4.28 -12.65 4.82
CA ASN A 118 3.07 -13.19 5.44
C ASN A 118 2.21 -14.01 4.45
N TYR A 119 1.11 -14.58 4.95
CA TYR A 119 0.18 -15.38 4.15
C TYR A 119 -0.36 -14.66 2.89
N ASN A 120 -0.73 -13.38 2.99
CA ASN A 120 -1.23 -12.60 1.86
C ASN A 120 -0.13 -12.32 0.83
N PHE A 121 1.12 -12.17 1.29
CA PHE A 121 2.29 -12.09 0.41
C PHE A 121 2.45 -13.38 -0.38
N ALA A 122 2.44 -14.54 0.29
CA ALA A 122 2.55 -15.84 -0.37
C ALA A 122 1.41 -16.11 -1.37
N LYS A 123 0.20 -15.63 -1.08
CA LYS A 123 -0.93 -15.67 -2.01
C LYS A 123 -0.78 -14.75 -3.24
N GLY A 124 0.11 -13.77 -3.21
CA GLY A 124 0.25 -12.81 -4.29
C GLY A 124 -0.74 -11.66 -4.21
N PHE A 125 -1.32 -11.36 -3.03
CA PHE A 125 -2.24 -10.23 -2.85
C PHE A 125 -1.50 -8.89 -2.83
N TYR A 126 -0.80 -8.57 -3.93
CA TYR A 126 0.17 -7.49 -4.08
C TYR A 126 -0.41 -6.11 -3.77
N ASN A 127 -1.60 -5.81 -4.30
CA ASN A 127 -2.33 -4.60 -4.01
C ASN A 127 -2.62 -4.44 -2.50
N PHE A 128 -3.06 -5.51 -1.83
CA PHE A 128 -3.31 -5.51 -0.38
C PHE A 128 -2.02 -5.32 0.42
N ILE A 129 -0.98 -6.14 0.20
CA ILE A 129 0.27 -6.03 0.98
C ILE A 129 0.95 -4.67 0.79
N PHE A 130 0.84 -4.07 -0.40
CA PHE A 130 1.39 -2.75 -0.69
C PHE A 130 0.60 -1.61 -0.02
N SER A 131 -0.68 -1.83 0.26
CA SER A 131 -1.49 -0.86 1.00
C SER A 131 -1.11 -0.75 2.49
N VAL A 132 -0.57 -1.80 3.10
CA VAL A 132 -0.16 -1.83 4.52
C VAL A 132 0.93 -0.79 4.86
N PRO A 133 2.05 -0.67 4.12
CA PRO A 133 3.03 0.37 4.40
C PRO A 133 2.50 1.78 4.14
N ILE A 134 1.62 1.96 3.16
CA ILE A 134 0.96 3.24 2.90
C ILE A 134 0.08 3.61 4.11
N LEU A 135 -0.67 2.65 4.67
CA LEU A 135 -1.47 2.82 5.87
C LEU A 135 -0.60 3.28 7.06
N PHE A 136 0.58 2.67 7.27
CA PHE A 136 1.49 3.08 8.35
C PHE A 136 2.00 4.51 8.18
N LEU A 137 2.42 4.89 6.96
CA LEU A 137 2.84 6.27 6.67
C LEU A 137 1.67 7.24 6.87
N LEU A 138 0.48 6.88 6.42
CA LEU A 138 -0.69 7.74 6.50
C LEU A 138 -1.12 7.99 7.95
N ILE A 139 -1.12 6.95 8.79
CA ILE A 139 -1.32 7.08 10.24
C ILE A 139 -0.27 8.01 10.85
N ALA A 140 1.01 7.80 10.53
CA ALA A 140 2.09 8.60 11.07
C ALA A 140 2.00 10.07 10.66
N PHE A 141 1.71 10.36 9.39
CA PHE A 141 1.50 11.73 8.89
C PHE A 141 0.28 12.39 9.53
N TYR A 142 -0.80 11.64 9.72
CA TYR A 142 -1.99 12.12 10.40
C TYR A 142 -1.68 12.50 11.86
N LEU A 143 -0.98 11.64 12.61
CA LEU A 143 -0.56 11.90 13.99
C LEU A 143 0.36 13.13 14.11
N ARG A 144 1.23 13.35 13.12
CA ARG A 144 2.11 14.53 13.05
C ARG A 144 1.42 15.78 12.51
N ASN A 145 0.10 15.73 12.25
CA ASN A 145 -0.69 16.84 11.69
C ASN A 145 -0.12 17.40 10.37
N TYR A 146 0.30 16.52 9.46
CA TYR A 146 0.72 16.93 8.11
C TYR A 146 -0.42 17.63 7.35
N ASN A 147 -0.06 18.34 6.28
CA ASN A 147 -1.01 19.05 5.42
C ASN A 147 -2.13 18.12 4.92
N LYS A 148 -3.39 18.59 4.98
CA LYS A 148 -4.58 17.85 4.56
C LYS A 148 -4.54 17.39 3.11
N LEU A 149 -3.93 18.16 2.21
CA LEU A 149 -3.73 17.76 0.82
C LEU A 149 -2.86 16.50 0.71
N ILE A 150 -1.77 16.41 1.50
CA ILE A 150 -0.91 15.23 1.54
C ILE A 150 -1.70 14.02 2.06
N LEU A 151 -2.47 14.21 3.14
CA LEU A 151 -3.31 13.15 3.71
C LEU A 151 -4.40 12.69 2.74
N LEU A 152 -5.01 13.59 1.99
CA LEU A 152 -5.99 13.26 0.94
C LEU A 152 -5.35 12.46 -0.20
N ILE A 153 -4.22 12.92 -0.72
CA ILE A 153 -3.48 12.22 -1.79
C ILE A 153 -3.09 10.82 -1.33
N MET A 154 -2.59 10.68 -0.11
CA MET A 154 -2.25 9.37 0.45
C MET A 154 -3.47 8.50 0.75
N SER A 155 -4.60 9.09 1.14
CA SER A 155 -5.86 8.36 1.33
C SER A 155 -6.39 7.83 0.00
N LEU A 156 -6.29 8.61 -1.08
CA LEU A 156 -6.59 8.17 -2.44
C LEU A 156 -5.64 7.06 -2.87
N LEU A 157 -4.33 7.22 -2.64
CA LEU A 157 -3.35 6.18 -2.94
C LEU A 157 -3.65 4.89 -2.17
N LEU A 158 -4.05 5.00 -0.90
CA LEU A 158 -4.43 3.87 -0.07
C LEU A 158 -5.69 3.19 -0.59
N TYR A 159 -6.70 3.96 -1.01
CA TYR A 159 -7.90 3.45 -1.66
C TYR A 159 -7.58 2.68 -2.94
N PHE A 160 -6.80 3.24 -3.85
CA PHE A 160 -6.37 2.59 -5.10
C PHE A 160 -5.35 1.46 -4.92
N SER A 161 -4.81 1.32 -3.71
CA SER A 161 -4.05 0.15 -3.31
C SER A 161 -4.96 -0.95 -2.80
N HIS A 162 -5.82 -0.65 -1.83
CA HIS A 162 -6.83 -1.58 -1.34
C HIS A 162 -7.91 -0.88 -0.49
N PRO A 163 -9.21 -1.13 -0.72
CA PRO A 163 -10.28 -0.42 -0.01
C PRO A 163 -10.35 -0.79 1.48
N THR A 164 -10.01 -2.03 1.84
CA THR A 164 -9.97 -2.47 3.25
C THR A 164 -8.97 -1.67 4.08
N SER A 165 -7.80 -1.33 3.54
CA SER A 165 -6.80 -0.56 4.28
C SER A 165 -7.24 0.88 4.46
N PHE A 166 -7.94 1.46 3.47
CA PHE A 166 -8.60 2.75 3.64
C PHE A 166 -9.67 2.72 4.73
N LEU A 167 -10.51 1.67 4.79
CA LEU A 167 -11.49 1.49 5.87
C LEU A 167 -10.83 1.43 7.26
N ILE A 168 -9.70 0.71 7.38
CA ILE A 168 -8.93 0.66 8.63
C ILE A 168 -8.43 2.06 9.01
N PHE A 169 -7.91 2.84 8.05
CA PHE A 169 -7.48 4.21 8.31
C PHE A 169 -8.66 5.11 8.74
N PHE A 170 -9.80 5.00 8.06
CA PHE A 170 -11.00 5.75 8.38
C PHE A 170 -11.47 5.46 9.82
N ILE A 171 -11.55 4.18 10.20
CA ILE A 171 -11.90 3.76 11.57
C ILE A 171 -10.87 4.29 12.57
N PHE A 172 -9.58 4.23 12.26
CA PHE A 172 -8.53 4.79 13.10
C PHE A 172 -8.74 6.29 13.35
N VAL A 173 -9.02 7.08 12.32
CA VAL A 173 -9.30 8.52 12.46
C VAL A 173 -10.52 8.78 13.34
N LEU A 174 -11.59 7.98 13.19
CA LEU A 174 -12.77 8.09 14.04
C LEU A 174 -12.45 7.81 15.52
N ILE A 175 -11.80 6.68 15.80
CA ILE A 175 -11.44 6.28 17.17
C ILE A 175 -10.49 7.31 17.79
N TYR A 176 -9.49 7.77 17.04
CA TYR A 176 -8.54 8.77 17.51
C TYR A 176 -9.23 10.08 17.87
N ASN A 177 -10.16 10.56 17.04
CA ASN A 177 -10.95 11.75 17.33
C ASN A 177 -11.83 11.57 18.58
N LEU A 178 -12.48 10.41 18.75
CA LEU A 178 -13.32 10.12 19.91
C LEU A 178 -12.53 10.10 21.23
N LEU A 179 -11.33 9.51 21.23
CA LEU A 179 -10.53 9.34 22.44
C LEU A 179 -9.73 10.60 22.83
N TYR A 180 -9.16 11.29 21.85
CA TYR A 180 -8.14 12.33 22.10
C TYR A 180 -8.61 13.76 21.80
N ILE A 181 -9.75 13.95 21.13
CA ILE A 181 -10.24 15.29 20.76
C ILE A 181 -11.57 15.56 21.49
N LYS A 182 -11.50 15.68 22.82
CA LYS A 182 -12.68 15.94 23.67
C LYS A 182 -13.27 17.35 23.51
N GLU A 183 -12.46 18.34 23.11
CA GLU A 183 -12.89 19.75 23.13
C GLU A 183 -12.91 20.45 21.75
N LYS A 184 -12.43 19.82 20.67
CA LYS A 184 -12.36 20.47 19.34
C LYS A 184 -13.33 19.84 18.34
N LYS A 185 -14.64 20.01 18.56
CA LYS A 185 -15.71 19.54 17.65
C LYS A 185 -15.47 19.92 16.18
N PHE A 186 -14.90 21.10 15.94
CA PHE A 186 -14.56 21.55 14.58
C PHE A 186 -13.48 20.70 13.90
N LYS A 187 -12.48 20.17 14.64
CA LYS A 187 -11.41 19.33 14.06
C LYS A 187 -11.96 18.02 13.50
N VAL A 188 -12.94 17.42 14.18
CA VAL A 188 -13.61 16.19 13.71
C VAL A 188 -14.34 16.43 12.39
N ILE A 189 -15.06 17.56 12.28
CA ILE A 189 -15.77 17.92 11.05
C ILE A 189 -14.79 18.09 9.89
N TYR A 190 -13.68 18.80 10.10
CA TYR A 190 -12.63 18.93 9.09
C TYR A 190 -12.02 17.58 8.69
N ASP A 191 -11.86 16.67 9.65
CA ASP A 191 -11.35 15.32 9.39
C ASP A 191 -12.28 14.50 8.50
N LEU A 192 -13.58 14.58 8.75
CA LEU A 192 -14.60 13.92 7.93
C LEU A 192 -14.71 14.54 6.54
N ILE A 193 -14.62 15.88 6.43
CA ILE A 193 -14.67 16.58 5.14
C ILE A 193 -13.50 16.16 4.24
N PHE A 194 -12.27 16.08 4.75
CA PHE A 194 -11.14 15.71 3.89
C PHE A 194 -11.19 14.24 3.45
N LEU A 195 -11.80 13.34 4.24
CA LEU A 195 -11.98 11.94 3.85
C LEU A 195 -13.18 11.73 2.92
N GLY A 196 -14.11 12.70 2.87
CA GLY A 196 -15.32 12.67 2.06
C GLY A 196 -15.14 12.22 0.61
N PRO A 197 -14.17 12.77 -0.16
CA PRO A 197 -13.93 12.34 -1.54
C PRO A 197 -13.59 10.85 -1.67
N VAL A 198 -12.80 10.29 -0.75
CA VAL A 198 -12.40 8.88 -0.81
C VAL A 198 -13.53 7.96 -0.35
N VAL A 199 -14.31 8.40 0.66
CA VAL A 199 -15.54 7.70 1.07
C VAL A 199 -16.56 7.68 -0.08
N PHE A 200 -16.70 8.79 -0.82
CA PHE A 200 -17.57 8.86 -1.99
C PHE A 200 -17.15 7.86 -3.08
N LEU A 201 -15.86 7.78 -3.40
CA LEU A 201 -15.34 6.76 -4.34
C LEU A 201 -15.65 5.34 -3.86
N LEU A 202 -15.46 5.05 -2.58
CA LEU A 202 -15.78 3.75 -2.01
C LEU A 202 -17.28 3.41 -2.14
N VAL A 203 -18.17 4.37 -1.89
CA VAL A 203 -19.62 4.17 -2.04
C VAL A 203 -19.99 3.93 -3.50
N LEU A 204 -19.40 4.68 -4.44
CA LEU A 204 -19.61 4.45 -5.87
C LEU A 204 -19.19 3.03 -6.28
N PHE A 205 -17.98 2.61 -5.88
CA PHE A 205 -17.49 1.27 -6.15
C PHE A 205 -18.40 0.18 -5.57
N LEU A 206 -18.92 0.36 -4.34
CA LEU A 206 -19.84 -0.60 -3.73
C LEU A 206 -21.22 -0.64 -4.40
N ASN A 207 -21.63 0.43 -5.08
CA ASN A 207 -22.91 0.48 -5.78
C ASN A 207 -22.83 -0.10 -7.20
N GLU A 208 -21.69 0.01 -7.88
CA GLU A 208 -21.51 -0.60 -9.21
C GLU A 208 -21.38 -2.13 -9.16
N ASN A 209 -20.97 -2.70 -8.02
CA ASN A 209 -20.75 -4.15 -7.85
C ASN A 209 -21.91 -4.88 -7.14
N LYS A 210 -23.10 -4.28 -7.10
CA LYS A 210 -24.36 -4.92 -6.64
C LYS A 210 -25.21 -5.32 -7.82
#